data_AF-A0A6F9AIF4-F1
#
_entry.id   AF-A0A6F9AIF4-F1
#
_cell.length_a   1.000
_cell.length_b   1.000
_cell.length_c   1.000
_cell.angle_alpha   90.00
_cell.angle_beta   90.00
_cell.angle_gamma   90.00
#
_symmetry.space_group_name_H-M   'P 1'
#
loop_
_entity.id
_entity.type
_entity.pdbx_description
1 polymer ?
#
loop_
_entity_poly.entity_id
_entity_poly.type
_entity_poly.pdbx_seq_one_letter_code
_entity_poly.pdbx_strand_id
1 'polypeptide(L)'
;MEDFPDMHQGNDPEDIGSFQGERRKIIQPTFLKDPKLEKLKAVLVDWINSTLKEEHIVVQSLEEDIFDGLVLHHLLRRLAGVHLSVEEIAVTSAAQTRKLELILEALNEKLGLQDSSLTRWSVKLIHNKDLLATLHLLVAMVRCFQPNLELPPNVRVEVVLLEVNRSGIKSEKEIEILTVESNSTTDSLSSSDSEDPIEQLLKLEPHKINTVKQAIMHFVNKKMSTLGLQVTDMEKQLQNVTLALDLLNDIGLPTTNIDPQEWEIEELEENI
;
A
#
# COMPACT_ATOMS: atom_id res chain seq x y z
N MET A 1 38.50 29.45 50.43
CA MET A 1 37.83 30.44 49.56
C MET A 1 37.72 29.75 48.22
N GLU A 2 36.54 29.21 47.98
CA GLU A 2 36.14 28.54 46.75
C GLU A 2 36.00 29.56 45.63
N ASP A 3 36.25 29.16 44.39
CA ASP A 3 35.57 29.73 43.22
C ASP A 3 35.48 28.63 42.16
N PHE A 4 34.33 27.96 42.15
CA PHE A 4 33.88 27.06 41.08
C PHE A 4 33.26 27.93 39.97
N PRO A 5 33.57 27.71 38.69
CA PRO A 5 32.82 28.35 37.61
C PRO A 5 31.45 27.67 37.43
N ASP A 6 30.46 28.54 37.36
CA ASP A 6 29.01 28.31 37.35
C ASP A 6 28.52 27.36 36.25
N MET A 7 27.71 26.38 36.64
CA MET A 7 26.90 25.55 35.74
C MET A 7 25.62 26.32 35.39
N HIS A 8 25.68 27.17 34.37
CA HIS A 8 24.46 27.68 33.75
C HIS A 8 23.93 26.70 32.71
N GLN A 9 22.89 25.97 33.13
CA GLN A 9 21.86 25.40 32.28
C GLN A 9 21.34 26.48 31.31
N GLY A 10 21.78 26.41 30.05
CA GLY A 10 21.10 27.05 28.94
C GLY A 10 20.18 26.02 28.29
N ASN A 11 18.97 25.86 28.83
CA ASN A 11 17.87 25.34 28.00
C ASN A 11 17.61 26.39 26.94
N ASP A 12 18.11 26.18 25.72
CA ASP A 12 17.78 27.03 24.59
C ASP A 12 16.25 27.05 24.40
N PRO A 13 15.61 28.22 24.45
CA PRO A 13 14.15 28.34 24.26
C PRO A 13 13.72 28.19 22.79
N GLU A 14 14.62 27.79 21.89
CA GLU A 14 14.33 27.66 20.45
C GLU A 14 13.62 26.35 20.06
N ASP A 15 13.54 25.36 20.96
CA ASP A 15 12.95 24.05 20.61
C ASP A 15 11.42 23.99 20.79
N ILE A 16 10.80 24.95 21.50
CA ILE A 16 9.35 24.90 21.78
C ILE A 16 8.52 25.40 20.59
N GLY A 17 9.12 26.17 19.66
CA GLY A 17 8.42 26.73 18.50
C GLY A 17 8.31 25.80 17.28
N SER A 18 9.11 24.73 17.20
CA SER A 18 9.22 23.90 15.99
C SER A 18 8.12 22.84 15.88
N PHE A 19 7.48 22.48 16.99
CA PHE A 19 6.48 21.40 17.05
C PHE A 19 5.05 21.87 16.79
N GLN A 20 4.79 23.18 16.67
CA GLN A 20 3.43 23.70 16.62
C GLN A 20 2.69 23.22 15.35
N GLY A 21 1.70 22.35 15.51
CA GLY A 21 0.95 21.72 14.42
C GLY A 21 1.49 20.37 13.95
N GLU A 22 2.57 19.84 14.55
CA GLU A 22 3.07 18.53 14.18
C GLU A 22 2.15 17.42 14.75
N ARG A 23 1.60 16.61 13.85
CA ARG A 23 0.83 15.41 14.15
C ARG A 23 1.72 14.19 13.97
N ARG A 24 1.97 13.43 15.03
CA ARG A 24 2.79 12.21 15.01
C ARG A 24 1.96 11.01 15.45
N LYS A 25 2.06 9.90 14.73
CA LYS A 25 1.40 8.64 15.06
C LYS A 25 2.47 7.64 15.49
N ILE A 26 2.48 7.27 16.76
CA ILE A 26 3.56 6.46 17.36
C ILE A 26 2.96 5.17 17.94
N ILE A 27 3.60 4.03 17.71
CA ILE A 27 3.20 2.75 18.31
C ILE A 27 3.37 2.84 19.83
N GLN A 28 2.36 2.40 20.59
CA GLN A 28 2.49 2.36 22.04
C GLN A 28 3.60 1.40 22.47
N PRO A 29 4.46 1.80 23.44
CA PRO A 29 5.59 0.97 23.88
C PRO A 29 5.19 -0.46 24.31
N THR A 30 3.98 -0.64 24.85
CA THR A 30 3.45 -1.94 25.24
C THR A 30 3.31 -2.90 24.05
N PHE A 31 2.96 -2.38 22.87
CA PHE A 31 2.79 -3.17 21.65
C PHE A 31 4.10 -3.46 20.93
N LEU A 32 5.18 -2.75 21.22
CA LEU A 32 6.51 -3.05 20.64
C LEU A 32 7.03 -4.44 21.05
N LYS A 33 6.49 -5.03 22.12
CA LYS A 33 6.79 -6.40 22.57
C LYS A 33 5.67 -7.38 22.29
N ASP A 34 4.67 -6.98 21.49
CA ASP A 34 3.57 -7.86 21.13
C ASP A 34 4.09 -9.03 20.27
N PRO A 35 3.78 -10.29 20.62
CA PRO A 35 4.28 -11.45 19.89
C PRO A 35 3.88 -11.49 18.41
N LYS A 36 2.70 -10.95 18.04
CA LYS A 36 2.27 -10.91 16.64
C LYS A 36 3.04 -9.86 15.85
N LEU A 37 3.29 -8.70 16.44
CA LEU A 37 4.13 -7.66 15.82
C LEU A 37 5.56 -8.15 15.62
N GLU A 38 6.15 -8.79 16.62
CA GLU A 38 7.50 -9.37 16.52
C GLU A 38 7.55 -10.47 15.45
N LYS A 39 6.53 -11.33 15.37
CA LYS A 39 6.41 -12.32 14.28
C LYS A 39 6.32 -11.65 12.91
N LEU A 40 5.55 -10.56 12.76
CA LEU A 40 5.45 -9.83 11.50
C LEU A 40 6.81 -9.25 11.11
N LYS A 41 7.51 -8.60 12.04
CA LYS A 41 8.86 -8.07 11.82
C LYS A 41 9.82 -9.17 11.37
N ALA A 42 9.82 -10.32 12.05
CA ALA A 42 10.67 -11.45 11.69
C ALA A 42 10.40 -11.95 10.26
N VAL A 43 9.12 -12.16 9.90
CA VAL A 43 8.74 -12.59 8.54
C VAL A 43 9.19 -11.60 7.48
N LEU A 44 9.05 -10.30 7.73
CA LEU A 44 9.50 -9.25 6.80
C LEU A 44 11.02 -9.21 6.67
N VAL A 45 11.77 -9.35 7.77
CA VAL A 45 13.24 -9.43 7.76
C VAL A 45 13.70 -10.66 6.98
N ASP A 46 13.12 -11.83 7.26
CA ASP A 46 13.45 -13.08 6.56
C ASP A 46 13.15 -12.99 5.07
N TRP A 47 12.03 -12.36 4.70
CA TRP A 47 11.67 -12.11 3.32
C TRP A 47 12.68 -11.21 2.60
N ILE A 48 13.04 -10.07 3.19
CA ILE A 48 14.02 -9.14 2.61
C ILE A 48 15.37 -9.83 2.44
N ASN A 49 15.85 -10.49 3.48
CA ASN A 49 17.15 -11.19 3.47
C ASN A 49 17.20 -12.34 2.47
N SER A 50 16.09 -13.05 2.29
CA SER A 50 15.99 -14.10 1.28
C SER A 50 15.95 -13.54 -0.13
N THR A 51 15.27 -12.39 -0.32
CA THR A 51 15.13 -11.71 -1.62
C THR A 51 16.45 -11.09 -2.07
N LEU A 52 17.21 -10.47 -1.16
CA LEU A 52 18.44 -9.73 -1.44
C LEU A 52 19.73 -10.51 -1.14
N LYS A 53 19.62 -11.84 -1.06
CA LYS A 53 20.73 -12.71 -0.70
C LYS A 53 21.88 -12.65 -1.71
N GLU A 54 21.56 -12.50 -3.00
CA GLU A 54 22.54 -12.46 -4.10
C GLU A 54 23.32 -11.14 -4.10
N GLU A 55 22.72 -10.08 -3.58
CA GLU A 55 23.30 -8.75 -3.40
C GLU A 55 24.11 -8.62 -2.10
N HIS A 56 24.19 -9.68 -1.29
CA HIS A 56 24.87 -9.71 0.01
C HIS A 56 24.37 -8.64 1.00
N ILE A 57 23.08 -8.29 0.91
CA ILE A 57 22.42 -7.36 1.83
C ILE A 57 21.80 -8.16 2.98
N VAL A 58 22.05 -7.72 4.22
CA VAL A 58 21.49 -8.33 5.42
C VAL A 58 20.85 -7.24 6.28
N VAL A 59 19.55 -7.36 6.46
CA VAL A 59 18.72 -6.56 7.36
C VAL A 59 18.59 -7.26 8.70
N GLN A 60 18.73 -6.49 9.77
CA GLN A 60 18.51 -6.91 11.16
C GLN A 60 17.36 -6.14 11.79
N SER A 61 17.21 -4.87 11.43
CA SER A 61 16.19 -3.97 11.97
C SER A 61 15.53 -3.19 10.83
N LEU A 62 14.22 -3.36 10.70
CA LEU A 62 13.46 -2.71 9.64
C LEU A 62 13.57 -1.17 9.71
N GLU A 63 13.60 -0.57 10.90
CA GLU A 63 13.69 0.90 11.02
C GLU A 63 15.11 1.44 10.81
N GLU A 64 16.13 0.64 11.16
CA GLU A 64 17.54 1.06 11.08
C GLU A 64 18.19 0.75 9.73
N ASP A 65 17.68 -0.22 8.96
CA ASP A 65 18.28 -0.64 7.69
C ASP A 65 17.50 -0.15 6.46
N ILE A 66 16.24 0.29 6.61
CA ILE A 66 15.39 0.73 5.48
C ILE A 66 15.48 2.25 5.25
N PHE A 67 15.81 3.04 6.27
CA PHE A 67 15.63 4.49 6.31
C PHE A 67 16.45 5.29 5.28
N ASP A 68 17.56 4.76 4.78
CA ASP A 68 18.43 5.44 3.81
C ASP A 68 18.08 5.12 2.34
N GLY A 69 17.11 4.23 2.14
CA GLY A 69 16.63 3.79 0.83
C GLY A 69 17.53 2.77 0.13
N LEU A 70 18.64 2.29 0.72
CA LEU A 70 19.47 1.26 0.08
C LEU A 70 18.68 -0.03 -0.14
N VAL A 71 18.10 -0.58 0.92
CA VAL A 71 17.34 -1.83 0.85
C VAL A 71 16.14 -1.71 -0.10
N LEU A 72 15.39 -0.60 -0.02
CA LEU A 72 14.23 -0.37 -0.91
C LEU A 72 14.63 -0.28 -2.38
N HIS A 73 15.75 0.37 -2.70
CA HIS A 73 16.27 0.42 -4.07
C HIS A 73 16.56 -0.98 -4.61
N HIS A 74 17.22 -1.83 -3.81
CA HIS A 74 17.53 -3.20 -4.23
C HIS A 74 16.27 -4.08 -4.34
N LEU A 75 15.32 -3.96 -3.41
CA LEU A 75 14.03 -4.65 -3.51
C LEU A 75 13.27 -4.24 -4.77
N LEU A 76 13.20 -2.94 -5.07
CA LEU A 76 12.53 -2.43 -6.26
C LEU A 76 13.20 -2.96 -7.54
N ARG A 77 14.53 -2.99 -7.59
CA ARG A 77 15.28 -3.59 -8.70
C ARG A 77 14.98 -5.08 -8.85
N ARG A 78 15.00 -5.84 -7.76
CA ARG A 78 14.86 -7.31 -7.78
C ARG A 78 13.42 -7.76 -8.08
N LEU A 79 12.44 -7.06 -7.54
CA LEU A 79 11.03 -7.43 -7.60
C LEU A 79 10.29 -6.83 -8.80
N ALA A 80 10.63 -5.59 -9.18
CA ALA A 80 9.94 -4.87 -10.26
C ALA A 80 10.81 -4.62 -11.50
N GLY A 81 12.10 -5.00 -11.48
CA GLY A 81 13.02 -4.76 -12.59
C GLY A 81 13.36 -3.28 -12.82
N VAL A 82 12.96 -2.39 -11.91
CA VAL A 82 13.15 -0.94 -12.06
C VAL A 82 14.56 -0.55 -11.63
N HIS A 83 15.29 0.11 -12.52
CA HIS A 83 16.65 0.58 -12.28
C HIS A 83 16.64 2.10 -12.14
N LEU A 84 16.86 2.59 -10.92
CA LEU A 84 16.96 4.02 -10.66
C LEU A 84 18.42 4.46 -10.77
N SER A 85 18.66 5.56 -11.48
CA SER A 85 19.99 6.17 -11.61
C SER A 85 20.33 7.01 -10.36
N VAL A 86 20.26 6.39 -9.17
CA VAL A 86 20.57 7.01 -7.89
C VAL A 86 21.90 6.51 -7.34
N GLU A 87 22.61 7.37 -6.61
CA GLU A 87 23.85 6.98 -5.93
C GLU A 87 23.59 5.81 -4.99
N GLU A 88 24.43 4.76 -5.08
CA GLU A 88 24.29 3.59 -4.22
C GLU A 88 24.52 3.98 -2.75
N ILE A 89 25.51 4.84 -2.49
CA ILE A 89 25.85 5.33 -1.15
C ILE A 89 25.44 6.80 -1.03
N ALA A 90 24.34 7.06 -0.33
CA ALA A 90 23.90 8.40 0.03
C ALA A 90 24.26 8.67 1.51
N VAL A 91 25.38 9.37 1.76
CA VAL A 91 25.88 9.57 3.14
C VAL A 91 25.19 10.75 3.85
N THR A 92 24.76 11.75 3.10
CA THR A 92 24.13 12.95 3.71
C THR A 92 22.62 12.77 3.81
N SER A 93 22.01 13.33 4.86
CA SER A 93 20.55 13.35 5.03
C SER A 93 19.84 13.89 3.78
N ALA A 94 20.33 14.98 3.19
CA ALA A 94 19.75 15.55 1.97
C ALA A 94 19.83 14.60 0.76
N ALA A 95 20.92 13.84 0.62
CA ALA A 95 21.05 12.85 -0.45
C ALA A 95 20.14 11.64 -0.21
N GLN A 96 20.02 11.18 1.03
CA GLN A 96 19.11 10.08 1.42
C GLN A 96 17.65 10.45 1.14
N THR A 97 17.23 11.66 1.51
CA THR A 97 15.89 12.17 1.22
C THR A 97 15.60 12.16 -0.28
N ARG A 98 16.49 12.71 -1.11
CA ARG A 98 16.32 12.70 -2.59
C ARG A 98 16.28 11.28 -3.16
N LYS A 99 17.13 10.39 -2.65
CA LYS A 99 17.14 8.98 -3.05
C LYS A 99 15.80 8.31 -2.72
N LEU A 100 15.29 8.53 -1.50
CA LEU A 100 13.99 8.03 -1.07
C LEU A 100 12.83 8.64 -1.86
N GLU A 101 12.88 9.92 -2.24
CA GLU A 101 11.85 10.55 -3.09
C GLU A 101 11.66 9.75 -4.38
N LEU A 102 12.74 9.48 -5.12
CA LEU A 102 12.71 8.73 -6.37
C LEU A 102 12.28 7.27 -6.16
N ILE A 103 12.76 6.63 -5.08
CA ILE A 103 12.41 5.23 -4.78
C ILE A 103 10.93 5.10 -4.41
N LEU A 104 10.42 5.97 -3.54
CA LEU A 104 9.03 5.93 -3.10
C LEU A 104 8.06 6.35 -4.21
N GLU A 105 8.45 7.27 -5.09
CA GLU A 105 7.68 7.60 -6.30
C GLU A 105 7.52 6.36 -7.19
N ALA A 106 8.62 5.69 -7.53
CA ALA A 106 8.59 4.47 -8.34
C ALA A 106 7.85 3.31 -7.64
N LEU A 107 8.00 3.14 -6.33
CA LEU A 107 7.26 2.13 -5.57
C LEU A 107 5.75 2.43 -5.57
N ASN A 108 5.35 3.68 -5.31
CA ASN A 108 3.94 4.05 -5.29
C ASN A 108 3.28 3.80 -6.66
N GLU A 109 3.98 4.08 -7.76
CA GLU A 109 3.52 3.74 -9.11
C GLU A 109 3.28 2.22 -9.25
N LYS A 110 4.24 1.38 -8.84
CA LYS A 110 4.12 -0.08 -8.93
C LYS A 110 3.08 -0.67 -7.99
N LEU A 111 2.83 -0.04 -6.85
CA LEU A 111 1.76 -0.40 -5.93
C LEU A 111 0.37 0.08 -6.40
N GLY A 112 0.28 0.81 -7.52
CA GLY A 112 -0.98 1.34 -8.04
C GLY A 112 -1.54 2.53 -7.24
N LEU A 113 -0.69 3.21 -6.46
CA LEU A 113 -1.06 4.29 -5.56
C LEU A 113 -0.84 5.64 -6.26
N GLN A 114 -1.85 6.08 -7.02
CA GLN A 114 -1.83 7.37 -7.70
C GLN A 114 -2.04 8.55 -6.73
N ASP A 115 -2.75 8.31 -5.61
CA ASP A 115 -3.01 9.31 -4.58
C ASP A 115 -2.09 9.13 -3.37
N SER A 116 -0.98 9.89 -3.35
CA SER A 116 -0.01 9.89 -2.23
C SER A 116 -0.61 10.33 -0.88
N SER A 117 -1.82 10.92 -0.87
CA SER A 117 -2.53 11.30 0.37
C SER A 117 -3.13 10.12 1.13
N LEU A 118 -3.31 8.97 0.47
CA LEU A 118 -3.87 7.75 1.07
C LEU A 118 -2.78 6.81 1.61
N THR A 119 -1.51 7.08 1.30
CA THR A 119 -0.41 6.23 1.74
C THR A 119 -0.03 6.51 3.19
N ARG A 120 0.22 5.44 3.95
CA ARG A 120 0.60 5.52 5.37
C ARG A 120 2.09 5.75 5.59
N TRP A 121 2.84 6.01 4.53
CA TRP A 121 4.27 6.29 4.55
C TRP A 121 4.57 7.56 3.75
N SER A 122 5.72 8.16 4.04
CA SER A 122 6.27 9.29 3.29
C SER A 122 7.79 9.27 3.42
N VAL A 123 8.49 10.02 2.56
CA VAL A 123 9.95 10.18 2.65
C VAL A 123 10.37 10.60 4.06
N LYS A 124 9.68 11.60 4.64
CA LYS A 124 9.95 12.08 6.01
C LYS A 124 9.79 10.97 7.04
N LEU A 125 8.74 10.14 6.95
CA LEU A 125 8.49 9.08 7.92
C LEU A 125 9.53 7.96 7.81
N ILE A 126 9.83 7.51 6.59
CA ILE A 126 10.82 6.44 6.37
C ILE A 126 12.22 6.92 6.78
N HIS A 127 12.62 8.13 6.38
CA HIS A 127 13.93 8.69 6.74
C HIS A 127 14.09 8.90 8.26
N ASN A 128 13.00 9.24 8.95
CA ASN A 128 12.96 9.37 10.42
C ASN A 128 12.82 8.03 11.15
N LYS A 129 12.99 6.89 10.47
CA LYS A 129 12.92 5.55 11.06
C LYS A 129 11.57 5.24 11.72
N ASP A 130 10.48 5.74 11.13
CA ASP A 130 9.15 5.44 11.62
C ASP A 130 8.80 3.97 11.33
N LEU A 131 8.81 3.15 12.37
CA LEU A 131 8.52 1.72 12.28
C LEU A 131 7.13 1.46 11.70
N LEU A 132 6.13 2.27 12.05
CA LEU A 132 4.75 2.05 11.59
C LEU A 132 4.65 2.28 10.08
N ALA A 133 5.20 3.38 9.59
CA ALA A 133 5.27 3.68 8.16
C ALA A 133 6.07 2.62 7.40
N THR A 134 7.19 2.17 7.97
CA THR A 134 8.04 1.12 7.39
C THR A 134 7.29 -0.20 7.27
N LEU A 135 6.58 -0.61 8.32
CA LEU A 135 5.76 -1.83 8.30
C LEU A 135 4.64 -1.75 7.25
N HIS A 136 3.93 -0.62 7.16
CA HIS A 136 2.89 -0.45 6.14
C HIS A 136 3.43 -0.54 4.72
N LEU A 137 4.57 0.10 4.45
CA LEU A 137 5.22 0.04 3.14
C LEU A 137 5.63 -1.39 2.80
N LEU A 138 6.33 -2.08 3.71
CA LEU A 138 6.80 -3.45 3.46
C LEU A 138 5.64 -4.45 3.32
N VAL A 139 4.59 -4.32 4.11
CA VAL A 139 3.38 -5.15 3.94
C VAL A 139 2.71 -4.90 2.59
N ALA A 140 2.64 -3.65 2.13
CA ALA A 140 2.12 -3.32 0.80
C ALA A 140 2.99 -3.94 -0.31
N MET A 141 4.32 -3.86 -0.17
CA MET A 141 5.27 -4.47 -1.11
C MET A 141 5.12 -6.00 -1.15
N VAL A 142 5.04 -6.67 0.01
CA VAL A 142 4.83 -8.13 0.05
C VAL A 142 3.55 -8.52 -0.68
N ARG A 143 2.45 -7.81 -0.43
CA ARG A 143 1.16 -8.11 -1.09
C ARG A 143 1.22 -7.93 -2.60
N CYS A 144 1.95 -6.94 -3.07
CA CYS A 144 2.08 -6.65 -4.49
C CYS A 144 3.04 -7.62 -5.20
N PHE A 145 4.22 -7.85 -4.64
CA PHE A 145 5.30 -8.56 -5.32
C PHE A 145 5.46 -10.03 -4.91
N GLN A 146 4.94 -10.41 -3.73
CA GLN A 146 5.04 -11.78 -3.22
C GLN A 146 3.75 -12.23 -2.53
N PRO A 147 2.61 -12.32 -3.25
CA PRO A 147 1.30 -12.66 -2.67
C PRO A 147 1.25 -14.05 -2.02
N ASN A 148 2.17 -14.94 -2.38
CA ASN A 148 2.29 -16.27 -1.80
C ASN A 148 2.99 -16.30 -0.43
N LEU A 149 3.58 -15.17 0.02
CA LEU A 149 4.17 -15.09 1.35
C LEU A 149 3.08 -14.90 2.40
N GLU A 150 2.98 -15.86 3.31
CA GLU A 150 2.02 -15.79 4.41
C GLU A 150 2.48 -14.79 5.48
N LEU A 151 1.87 -13.60 5.47
CA LEU A 151 1.99 -12.66 6.57
C LEU A 151 1.13 -13.11 7.75
N PRO A 152 1.57 -12.90 9.01
CA PRO A 152 0.74 -13.17 10.18
C PRO A 152 -0.60 -12.43 10.07
N PRO A 153 -1.74 -13.10 10.21
CA PRO A 153 -3.03 -12.44 10.08
C PRO A 153 -3.35 -11.59 11.30
N ASN A 154 -4.14 -10.55 11.08
CA ASN A 154 -4.73 -9.75 12.15
C ASN A 154 -3.71 -9.16 13.13
N VAL A 155 -2.61 -8.62 12.60
CA VAL A 155 -1.63 -7.87 13.37
C VAL A 155 -2.17 -6.45 13.52
N ARG A 156 -2.49 -6.08 14.75
CA ARG A 156 -2.99 -4.75 15.12
C ARG A 156 -2.12 -4.18 16.23
N VAL A 157 -1.88 -2.88 16.19
CA VAL A 157 -1.09 -2.17 17.21
C VAL A 157 -1.85 -0.96 17.71
N GLU A 158 -1.83 -0.71 19.01
CA GLU A 158 -2.34 0.56 19.53
C GLU A 158 -1.30 1.66 19.26
N VAL A 159 -1.77 2.77 18.71
CA VAL A 159 -0.97 3.93 18.36
C VAL A 159 -1.48 5.15 19.12
N VAL A 160 -0.58 6.08 19.41
CA VAL A 160 -0.91 7.38 20.01
C VAL A 160 -0.67 8.45 18.96
N LEU A 161 -1.75 9.15 18.62
CA LEU A 161 -1.70 10.38 17.86
C LEU A 161 -1.38 11.54 18.81
N LEU A 162 -0.21 12.13 18.64
CA LEU A 162 0.22 13.33 19.34
C LEU A 162 0.02 14.53 18.42
N GLU A 163 -0.79 15.50 18.85
CA GLU A 163 -0.97 16.78 18.18
C GLU A 163 -0.55 17.89 19.12
N VAL A 164 0.48 18.65 18.75
CA VAL A 164 0.93 19.80 19.53
C VAL A 164 0.17 21.04 19.10
N ASN A 165 -0.75 21.47 19.96
CA ASN A 165 -1.54 22.67 19.78
C ASN A 165 -0.99 23.81 20.65
N ARG A 166 -1.41 25.05 20.36
CA ARG A 166 -1.06 26.23 21.18
C ARG A 166 -1.49 26.10 22.66
N SER A 167 -2.45 25.22 22.94
CA SER A 167 -2.99 24.93 24.28
C SER A 167 -2.32 23.74 24.98
N GLY A 168 -1.33 23.09 24.36
CA GLY A 168 -0.67 21.90 24.88
C GLY A 168 -0.71 20.70 23.91
N ILE A 169 -0.28 19.55 24.41
CA ILE A 169 -0.24 18.29 23.65
C ILE A 169 -1.58 17.58 23.79
N LYS A 170 -2.30 17.39 22.67
CA LYS A 170 -3.45 16.48 22.61
C LYS A 170 -2.93 15.08 22.26
N SER A 171 -3.26 14.09 23.07
CA SER A 171 -2.97 12.68 22.81
C SER A 171 -4.27 11.90 22.61
N GLU A 172 -4.37 11.15 21.52
CA GLU A 172 -5.51 10.29 21.21
C GLU A 172 -5.01 8.88 20.89
N LYS A 173 -5.71 7.86 21.38
CA LYS A 173 -5.36 6.45 21.14
C LYS A 173 -6.21 5.89 20.01
N GLU A 174 -5.58 5.15 19.12
CA GLU A 174 -6.21 4.49 17.98
C GLU A 174 -5.65 3.07 17.82
N ILE A 175 -6.38 2.19 17.14
CA ILE A 175 -5.86 0.88 16.73
C ILE A 175 -5.51 0.94 15.25
N GLU A 176 -4.24 0.69 14.93
CA GLU A 176 -3.76 0.57 13.55
C GLU A 176 -3.72 -0.91 13.13
N ILE A 177 -4.24 -1.20 11.94
CA ILE A 177 -4.26 -2.56 11.37
C ILE A 177 -3.10 -2.69 10.37
N LEU A 178 -2.14 -3.56 10.67
CA LEU A 178 -0.98 -3.83 9.81
C LEU A 178 -1.28 -4.93 8.78
N THR A 179 -1.99 -5.99 9.19
CA THR A 179 -2.36 -7.11 8.30
C THR A 179 -3.86 -7.44 8.37
N VAL A 180 -4.42 -7.88 7.24
CA VAL A 180 -5.84 -8.25 7.12
C VAL A 180 -6.06 -9.65 7.74
N GLU A 181 -7.28 -9.95 8.14
CA GLU A 181 -7.67 -11.29 8.59
C GLU A 181 -7.57 -12.29 7.43
N SER A 182 -6.88 -13.41 7.65
CA SER A 182 -6.99 -14.56 6.76
C SER A 182 -8.42 -15.05 6.84
N ASN A 183 -9.14 -14.97 5.73
CA ASN A 183 -10.49 -15.48 5.53
C ASN A 183 -10.53 -17.02 5.60
N SER A 184 -10.33 -17.56 6.79
CA SER A 184 -10.80 -18.89 7.16
C SER A 184 -11.82 -18.73 8.28
N THR A 185 -13.06 -19.11 7.99
CA THR A 185 -14.27 -19.08 8.81
C THR A 185 -15.00 -17.73 8.87
N THR A 186 -16.04 -17.65 8.04
CA THR A 186 -17.26 -16.89 8.31
C THR A 186 -17.75 -17.19 9.73
N ASP A 187 -17.75 -16.17 10.58
CA ASP A 187 -18.67 -15.92 11.70
C ASP A 187 -17.90 -15.22 12.81
N SER A 188 -17.89 -13.89 12.76
CA SER A 188 -18.11 -13.05 13.93
C SER A 188 -18.11 -11.59 13.50
N LEU A 189 -19.31 -11.03 13.40
CA LEU A 189 -19.53 -9.60 13.27
C LEU A 189 -18.90 -8.86 14.45
N SER A 190 -17.98 -7.93 14.19
CA SER A 190 -17.88 -6.70 14.99
C SER A 190 -17.09 -5.62 14.23
N SER A 191 -17.86 -4.69 13.66
CA SER A 191 -17.61 -3.25 13.60
C SER A 191 -16.17 -2.78 13.37
N SER A 192 -15.83 -2.50 12.11
CA SER A 192 -15.07 -1.31 11.74
C SER A 192 -15.30 -0.99 10.26
N ASP A 193 -15.67 0.25 9.99
CA ASP A 193 -16.12 0.83 8.72
C ASP A 193 -15.09 0.74 7.58
N SER A 194 -15.06 -0.40 6.90
CA SER A 194 -14.71 -0.47 5.48
C SER A 194 -15.35 -1.73 4.89
N GLU A 195 -16.67 -1.73 4.77
CA GLU A 195 -17.34 -2.73 3.94
C GLU A 195 -16.81 -2.58 2.51
N ASP A 196 -16.30 -3.69 1.96
CA ASP A 196 -15.84 -3.77 0.58
C ASP A 196 -16.87 -3.09 -0.36
N PRO A 197 -16.46 -2.22 -1.30
CA PRO A 197 -17.39 -1.58 -2.24
C PRO A 197 -18.29 -2.58 -2.98
N ILE A 198 -17.85 -3.84 -3.17
CA ILE A 198 -18.67 -4.91 -3.74
C ILE A 198 -19.68 -5.45 -2.71
N GLU A 199 -19.32 -5.57 -1.43
CA GLU A 199 -20.28 -5.94 -0.39
C GLU A 199 -21.33 -4.86 -0.13
N GLN A 200 -20.94 -3.59 -0.20
CA GLN A 200 -21.89 -2.47 -0.15
C GLN A 200 -22.87 -2.54 -1.32
N LEU A 201 -22.37 -2.87 -2.53
CA LEU A 201 -23.20 -3.09 -3.72
C LEU A 201 -24.19 -4.24 -3.53
N LEU A 202 -23.78 -5.34 -2.88
CA LEU A 202 -24.62 -6.49 -2.58
C LEU A 202 -25.67 -6.22 -1.48
N LYS A 203 -25.42 -5.23 -0.61
CA LYS A 203 -26.35 -4.77 0.43
C LYS A 203 -27.32 -3.68 -0.06
N LEU A 204 -27.17 -3.17 -1.28
CA LEU A 204 -28.06 -2.15 -1.82
C LEU A 204 -29.48 -2.70 -2.03
N GLU A 205 -30.46 -1.86 -1.71
CA GLU A 205 -31.85 -2.16 -2.02
C GLU A 205 -32.06 -2.40 -3.53
N PRO A 206 -33.01 -3.28 -3.94
CA PRO A 206 -33.19 -3.69 -5.33
C PRO A 206 -33.32 -2.53 -6.33
N HIS A 207 -33.85 -1.39 -5.88
CA HIS A 207 -34.03 -0.20 -6.71
C HIS A 207 -32.69 0.51 -7.05
N LYS A 208 -31.68 0.45 -6.16
CA LYS A 208 -30.35 1.03 -6.39
C LYS A 208 -29.46 0.10 -7.22
N ILE A 209 -29.62 -1.21 -7.07
CA ILE A 209 -28.99 -2.20 -7.94
C ILE A 209 -29.38 -1.95 -9.40
N ASN A 210 -30.65 -1.62 -9.66
CA ASN A 210 -31.10 -1.28 -11.01
C ASN A 210 -30.43 0.00 -11.55
N THR A 211 -30.20 1.01 -10.72
CA THR A 211 -29.46 2.23 -11.13
C THR A 211 -28.02 1.91 -11.54
N VAL A 212 -27.35 1.03 -10.78
CA VAL A 212 -25.99 0.58 -11.11
C VAL A 212 -26.01 -0.27 -12.39
N LYS A 213 -26.97 -1.19 -12.54
CA LYS A 213 -27.18 -1.96 -13.78
C LYS A 213 -27.36 -1.05 -14.99
N GLN A 214 -28.11 0.05 -14.86
CA GLN A 214 -28.28 1.06 -15.92
C GLN A 214 -27.00 1.85 -16.20
N ALA A 215 -26.22 2.21 -15.19
CA ALA A 215 -24.94 2.89 -15.38
C ALA A 215 -23.92 2.02 -16.12
N ILE A 216 -23.80 0.74 -15.73
CA ILE A 216 -22.96 -0.25 -16.42
C ILE A 216 -23.46 -0.47 -17.84
N MET A 217 -24.77 -0.64 -18.05
CA MET A 217 -25.37 -0.76 -19.38
C MET A 217 -25.03 0.44 -20.27
N HIS A 218 -25.16 1.65 -19.74
CA HIS A 218 -24.82 2.87 -20.47
C HIS A 218 -23.32 2.94 -20.82
N PHE A 219 -22.45 2.55 -19.88
CA PHE A 219 -21.00 2.48 -20.13
C PHE A 219 -20.64 1.46 -21.21
N VAL A 220 -21.20 0.24 -21.14
CA VAL A 220 -21.01 -0.81 -22.14
C VAL A 220 -21.53 -0.36 -23.51
N ASN A 221 -22.73 0.23 -23.57
CA ASN A 221 -23.29 0.78 -24.81
C ASN A 221 -22.45 1.92 -25.39
N LYS A 222 -21.86 2.77 -24.54
CA LYS A 222 -20.95 3.83 -24.98
C LYS A 222 -19.68 3.26 -25.65
N LYS A 223 -19.22 2.08 -25.21
CA LYS A 223 -18.06 1.39 -25.78
C LYS A 223 -18.42 0.48 -26.97
N MET A 224 -19.62 -0.08 -27.01
CA MET A 224 -20.09 -0.95 -28.10
C MET A 224 -20.71 -0.18 -29.27
N SER A 225 -21.09 1.09 -29.08
CA SER A 225 -21.59 1.94 -30.17
C SER A 225 -20.58 2.14 -31.29
N THR A 226 -19.28 2.08 -30.99
CA THR A 226 -18.20 2.10 -31.99
C THR A 226 -18.20 0.87 -32.89
N LEU A 227 -18.80 -0.23 -32.43
CA LEU A 227 -18.98 -1.49 -33.18
C LEU A 227 -20.39 -1.60 -33.80
N GLY A 228 -21.23 -0.57 -33.67
CA GLY A 228 -22.62 -0.59 -34.13
C GLY A 228 -23.54 -1.51 -33.31
N LEU A 229 -23.10 -1.93 -32.12
CA LEU A 229 -23.83 -2.86 -31.26
C LEU A 229 -24.50 -2.10 -30.10
N GLN A 230 -25.71 -2.54 -29.73
CA GLN A 230 -26.44 -2.01 -28.59
C GLN A 230 -26.92 -3.16 -27.70
N VAL A 231 -26.57 -3.05 -26.43
CA VAL A 231 -27.02 -3.91 -25.34
C VAL A 231 -28.32 -3.32 -24.78
N THR A 232 -29.42 -4.07 -24.92
CA THR A 232 -30.74 -3.67 -24.41
C THR A 232 -31.14 -4.51 -23.20
N ASP A 233 -30.63 -5.74 -23.11
CA ASP A 233 -30.81 -6.64 -21.98
C ASP A 233 -29.55 -7.46 -21.76
N MET A 234 -28.76 -7.04 -20.77
CA MET A 234 -27.45 -7.60 -20.44
C MET A 234 -27.54 -9.06 -19.99
N GLU A 235 -28.63 -9.45 -19.33
CA GLU A 235 -28.78 -10.80 -18.79
C GLU A 235 -29.06 -11.80 -19.92
N LYS A 236 -30.01 -11.46 -20.79
CA LYS A 236 -30.31 -12.26 -21.98
C LYS A 236 -29.15 -12.28 -22.98
N GLN A 237 -28.46 -11.16 -23.17
CA GLN A 237 -27.34 -11.08 -24.11
C GLN A 237 -26.10 -11.81 -23.59
N LEU A 238 -25.81 -11.75 -22.29
CA LEU A 238 -24.74 -12.56 -21.69
C LEU A 238 -25.06 -14.05 -21.79
N GLN A 239 -26.29 -14.46 -21.46
CA GLN A 239 -26.73 -15.85 -21.63
C GLN A 239 -26.61 -16.33 -23.08
N ASN A 240 -26.98 -15.50 -24.06
CA ASN A 240 -26.84 -15.84 -25.47
C ASN A 240 -25.37 -15.94 -25.90
N VAL A 241 -24.50 -15.06 -25.38
CA VAL A 241 -23.05 -15.10 -25.66
C VAL A 241 -22.43 -16.35 -25.04
N THR A 242 -22.75 -16.66 -23.79
CA THR A 242 -22.30 -17.88 -23.12
C THR A 242 -22.77 -19.12 -23.88
N LEU A 243 -24.06 -19.19 -24.23
CA LEU A 243 -24.60 -20.30 -25.02
C LEU A 243 -23.94 -20.41 -26.40
N ALA A 244 -23.68 -19.29 -27.07
CA ALA A 244 -22.98 -19.29 -28.35
C ALA A 244 -21.53 -19.77 -28.21
N LEU A 245 -20.81 -19.36 -27.16
CA LEU A 245 -19.46 -19.85 -26.87
C LEU A 245 -19.45 -21.33 -26.53
N ASP A 246 -20.42 -21.81 -25.74
CA ASP A 246 -20.57 -23.23 -25.41
C ASP A 246 -20.85 -24.06 -26.67
N LEU A 247 -21.73 -23.59 -27.56
CA LEU A 247 -22.01 -24.24 -28.83
C LEU A 247 -20.80 -24.23 -29.78
N LEU A 248 -20.03 -23.14 -29.81
CA LEU A 248 -18.80 -23.03 -30.61
C LEU A 248 -17.71 -23.99 -30.11
N ASN A 249 -17.59 -24.14 -28.80
CA ASN A 249 -16.71 -25.13 -28.18
C ASN A 249 -17.14 -26.57 -28.49
N ASP A 250 -18.44 -26.86 -28.47
CA ASP A 250 -18.98 -28.19 -28.73
C ASP A 250 -18.80 -28.64 -30.20
N ILE A 251 -18.82 -27.70 -31.16
CA ILE A 251 -18.51 -27.98 -32.58
C ILE A 251 -17.01 -27.99 -32.89
N GLY A 252 -16.15 -27.92 -31.87
CA GLY A 252 -14.69 -28.04 -31.99
C GLY A 252 -14.00 -26.83 -32.62
N LEU A 253 -14.67 -25.68 -32.67
CA LEU A 253 -14.01 -24.43 -33.03
C LEU A 253 -13.29 -23.90 -31.78
N PRO A 254 -11.99 -23.57 -31.86
CA PRO A 254 -11.30 -22.96 -30.74
C PRO A 254 -11.93 -21.59 -30.48
N THR A 255 -12.72 -21.46 -29.41
CA THR A 255 -12.94 -20.14 -28.83
C THR A 255 -11.60 -19.74 -28.26
N THR A 256 -10.95 -18.72 -28.83
CA THR A 256 -9.79 -18.11 -28.18
C THR A 256 -10.24 -17.74 -26.78
N ASN A 257 -9.64 -18.40 -25.79
CA ASN A 257 -9.82 -18.00 -24.41
C ASN A 257 -9.17 -16.62 -24.36
N ILE A 258 -9.97 -15.56 -24.49
CA ILE A 258 -9.46 -14.19 -24.44
C ILE A 258 -8.93 -14.04 -23.03
N ASP A 259 -7.62 -14.21 -22.88
CA ASP A 259 -6.92 -13.86 -21.67
C ASP A 259 -7.17 -12.37 -21.47
N PRO A 260 -7.68 -11.91 -20.32
CA PRO A 260 -7.82 -10.49 -20.04
C PRO A 260 -6.51 -9.71 -20.16
N GLN A 261 -5.37 -10.37 -20.35
CA GLN A 261 -4.06 -9.78 -20.60
C GLN A 261 -3.69 -9.61 -22.09
N GLU A 262 -4.50 -10.08 -23.06
CA GLU A 262 -4.22 -9.96 -24.51
C GLU A 262 -4.68 -8.63 -25.15
N TRP A 263 -5.01 -7.60 -24.36
CA TRP A 263 -5.10 -6.24 -24.88
C TRP A 263 -3.70 -5.60 -24.86
N GLU A 264 -2.80 -6.04 -25.73
CA GLU A 264 -1.79 -5.08 -26.17
C GLU A 264 -2.54 -3.99 -26.92
N ILE A 265 -2.49 -2.77 -26.38
CA ILE A 265 -2.81 -1.56 -27.13
C ILE A 265 -1.78 -1.54 -28.26
N GLU A 266 -2.13 -2.08 -29.43
CA GLU A 266 -1.49 -1.68 -30.67
C GLU A 266 -1.78 -0.19 -30.81
N GLU A 267 -0.78 0.62 -30.46
CA GLU A 267 -0.72 2.03 -30.76
C GLU A 267 -1.05 2.21 -32.24
N LEU A 268 -2.00 3.10 -32.49
CA LEU A 268 -2.29 3.67 -33.79
C LEU A 268 -1.07 4.45 -34.28
N GLU A 269 -0.08 3.77 -34.82
CA GLU A 269 0.79 4.31 -35.84
C GLU A 269 0.32 3.78 -37.20
N GLU A 270 -0.60 4.50 -37.85
CA GLU A 270 -0.52 4.74 -39.28
C GLU A 270 -1.53 5.82 -39.75
N ASN A 271 -0.96 6.99 -40.05
CA ASN A 271 -1.23 7.81 -41.24
C ASN A 271 -2.61 8.50 -41.42
N ILE A 272 -2.68 9.80 -41.06
CA ILE A 272 -2.70 11.01 -41.95
C ILE A 272 -3.31 12.21 -41.21
#